data_AF-A0A6I6USQ5-F1
#
_entry.id   AF-A0A6I6USQ5-F1
#
_cell.length_a   1.000
_cell.length_b   1.000
_cell.length_c   1.000
_cell.angle_alpha   90.00
_cell.angle_beta   90.00
_cell.angle_gamma   90.00
#
_symmetry.space_group_name_H-M   'P 1'
#
loop_
_entity.id
_entity.type
_entity.pdbx_description
1 polymer ?
#
loop_
_entity_poly.entity_id
_entity_poly.type
_entity_poly.pdbx_seq_one_letter_code
_entity_poly.pdbx_strand_id
1 'polypeptide(L)' 'MGKMKDQEFIDIVLGEDESLAALLQTIVTHKRKELGTHAVYVQEVISTYDNGYTVILEISRSTY' A
#
# COMPACT_ATOMS: atom_id res chain seq x y z
N MET A 1 -3.70 9.52 -23.65
CA MET A 1 -4.17 8.39 -22.83
C MET A 1 -3.66 8.59 -21.42
N GLY A 2 -4.56 8.89 -20.48
CA GLY A 2 -4.18 9.07 -19.07
C GLY A 2 -4.08 7.70 -18.39
N LYS A 3 -2.96 7.42 -17.71
CA LYS A 3 -2.91 6.29 -16.77
C LYS A 3 -3.88 6.62 -15.64
N MET A 4 -4.95 5.85 -15.48
CA MET A 4 -5.82 5.99 -14.32
C MET A 4 -5.06 5.42 -13.13
N LYS A 5 -4.55 6.32 -12.29
CA LYS A 5 -3.86 5.98 -11.05
C LYS A 5 -4.90 6.00 -9.96
N ASP A 6 -5.25 4.83 -9.45
CA ASP A 6 -6.08 4.73 -8.26
C ASP A 6 -5.14 4.79 -7.04
N GLN A 7 -5.52 5.56 -6.03
CA GLN A 7 -4.80 5.64 -4.77
C GLN A 7 -5.66 5.03 -3.67
N GLU A 8 -5.03 4.20 -2.82
CA GLU A 8 -5.66 3.62 -1.65
C GLU A 8 -4.89 4.02 -0.39
N PHE A 9 -5.63 4.41 0.65
CA PHE A 9 -5.07 4.84 1.93
C PHE A 9 -5.36 3.77 2.96
N ILE A 10 -4.31 3.28 3.62
CA ILE A 10 -4.40 2.20 4.59
C ILE A 10 -3.74 2.65 5.88
N ASP A 11 -4.55 2.80 6.92
CA ASP A 11 -4.06 3.07 8.26
C ASP A 11 -3.65 1.75 8.93
N ILE A 12 -2.43 1.71 9.43
CA ILE A 12 -1.84 0.58 10.14
C ILE A 12 -1.31 1.05 11.48
N VAL A 13 -1.33 0.15 12.46
CA VAL A 13 -0.64 0.34 13.74
C VAL A 13 0.41 -0.74 13.81
N LEU A 14 1.67 -0.35 13.99
CA LEU A 14 2.79 -1.26 14.08
C LEU A 14 2.92 -1.77 15.53
N GLY A 15 2.89 -3.09 15.71
CA GLY A 15 3.21 -3.70 17.00
C GLY A 15 4.68 -3.47 17.40
N GLU A 16 4.99 -3.59 18.70
CA GLU A 16 6.33 -3.31 19.25
C GLU A 16 7.45 -4.18 18.62
N ASP A 17 7.12 -5.38 18.14
CA ASP A 17 8.05 -6.33 17.51
C ASP A 17 7.82 -6.50 16.00
N GLU A 18 6.97 -5.68 15.39
CA GLU A 18 6.64 -5.81 13.97
C GLU A 18 7.55 -4.96 13.08
N SER A 19 7.98 -5.54 11.96
CA SER A 19 8.72 -4.80 10.94
C SER A 19 7.75 -4.12 9.98
N LEU A 20 7.79 -2.79 9.92
CA LEU A 20 7.01 -2.00 8.97
C LEU A 20 7.22 -2.49 7.53
N ALA A 21 8.46 -2.83 7.16
CA ALA A 21 8.78 -3.34 5.84
C ALA A 21 8.07 -4.67 5.53
N ALA A 22 8.00 -5.58 6.51
CA ALA A 22 7.30 -6.86 6.36
C ALA A 22 5.78 -6.66 6.23
N LEU A 23 5.23 -5.73 7.01
CA LEU A 23 3.80 -5.40 6.95
C LEU A 23 3.44 -4.78 5.58
N LEU A 24 4.23 -3.81 5.11
CA LEU A 24 4.05 -3.18 3.79
C LEU A 24 4.11 -4.20 2.65
N GLN A 25 5.07 -5.12 2.71
CA GLN A 25 5.19 -6.19 1.72
C GLN A 25 3.94 -7.09 1.71
N THR A 26 3.41 -7.41 2.89
CA THR A 26 2.20 -8.21 3.05
C THR A 26 0.98 -7.50 2.46
N ILE A 27 0.81 -6.21 2.77
CA ILE A 27 -0.28 -5.36 2.25
C ILE A 27 -0.23 -5.30 0.72
N VAL A 28 0.92 -4.98 0.14
CA VAL A 28 1.08 -4.93 -1.32
C VAL A 28 0.81 -6.30 -1.95
N THR A 29 1.33 -7.38 -1.36
CA THR A 29 1.14 -8.74 -1.89
C THR A 29 -0.32 -9.15 -1.85
N HIS A 30 -1.04 -8.84 -0.76
CA HIS A 30 -2.46 -9.10 -0.64
C HIS A 30 -3.25 -8.32 -1.71
N LYS A 31 -2.98 -7.02 -1.85
CA LYS A 31 -3.65 -6.17 -2.84
C LYS A 31 -3.39 -6.60 -4.28
N ARG A 32 -2.17 -7.06 -4.59
CA ARG A 32 -1.86 -7.62 -5.91
C ARG A 32 -2.69 -8.87 -6.22
N LYS A 33 -2.88 -9.75 -5.24
CA LYS A 33 -3.71 -10.94 -5.38
C LYS A 33 -5.20 -10.59 -5.50
N GLU A 34 -5.69 -9.69 -4.67
CA GLU A 34 -7.09 -9.22 -4.66
C GLU A 34 -7.49 -8.60 -6.00
N LEU A 35 -6.63 -7.74 -6.55
CA LEU A 35 -6.88 -7.03 -7.80
C LEU A 35 -6.45 -7.79 -9.06
N GLY A 36 -5.82 -8.96 -8.90
CA GLY A 36 -5.26 -9.75 -10.01
C GLY A 36 -4.21 -8.99 -10.83
N THR A 37 -3.51 -8.01 -10.25
CA THR A 37 -2.53 -7.17 -10.94
C THR A 37 -1.25 -7.01 -10.13
N HIS A 38 -0.11 -6.95 -10.81
CA HIS A 38 1.19 -6.68 -10.19
C HIS A 38 1.44 -5.17 -10.02
N ALA A 39 0.61 -4.33 -10.62
CA ALA A 39 0.79 -2.88 -10.69
C ALA A 39 0.27 -2.16 -9.43
N VAL A 40 0.62 -2.69 -8.25
CA VAL A 40 0.37 -2.10 -6.93
C VAL A 40 1.71 -1.80 -6.28
N TYR A 41 1.90 -0.56 -5.83
CA TYR A 41 3.15 -0.07 -5.25
C TYR A 41 2.86 0.81 -4.03
N VAL A 42 3.75 0.79 -3.04
CA VAL A 42 3.73 1.80 -1.98
C VAL A 42 4.24 3.11 -2.58
N GLN A 43 3.42 4.14 -2.51
CA GLN A 43 3.78 5.49 -2.93
C GLN A 43 4.44 6.25 -1.79
N GLU A 44 3.81 6.24 -0.62
CA GLU A 44 4.25 6.99 0.55
C GLU A 44 3.78 6.31 1.83
N VAL A 45 4.53 6.52 2.91
CA VAL A 45 4.17 6.05 4.25
C VAL A 45 4.33 7.23 5.19
N ILE A 46 3.23 7.67 5.78
CA ILE A 46 3.17 8.82 6.67
C ILE A 46 3.05 8.29 8.10
N SER A 47 4.04 8.57 8.95
CA SER A 47 3.93 8.29 10.38
C SER A 47 2.90 9.22 11.01
N THR A 48 1.94 8.66 11.74
CA THR A 48 0.98 9.43 12.52
C THR A 48 1.41 9.51 13.98
N TYR A 49 0.73 8.84 14.90
CA TYR A 49 1.01 8.86 16.35
C TYR A 49 1.04 7.44 16.91
N ASP A 50 1.81 7.21 17.98
CA ASP A 50 1.87 5.93 18.73
C ASP A 50 2.01 4.69 17.85
N ASN A 51 3.03 4.67 17.00
CA ASN A 51 3.30 3.60 16.02
C ASN A 51 2.23 3.43 14.93
N GLY A 52 1.35 4.42 14.76
CA GLY A 52 0.44 4.52 13.63
C GLY A 52 1.16 4.99 12.35
N TYR A 53 0.75 4.43 11.22
CA TYR A 53 1.20 4.85 9.89
C TYR A 53 0.02 4.85 8.92
N THR A 54 -0.04 5.85 8.05
CA THR A 54 -0.92 5.83 6.87
C THR A 54 -0.07 5.46 5.66
N VAL A 55 -0.38 4.31 5.06
CA VAL A 55 0.27 3.80 3.86
C VAL A 55 -0.56 4.20 2.65
N ILE A 56 0.06 4.89 1.70
CA ILE A 56 -0.56 5.27 0.44
C ILE A 56 -0.08 4.28 -0.63
N LEU A 57 -1.01 3.54 -1.21
CA LEU A 57 -0.75 2.64 -2.34
C LEU A 57 -1.14 3.31 -3.66
N GLU A 58 -0.26 3.24 -4.65
CA GLU A 58 -0.59 3.54 -6.04
C GLU A 58 -0.92 2.24 -6.77
N ILE A 59 -2.11 2.20 -7.36
CA ILE A 59 -2.59 1.12 -8.22
C ILE A 59 -2.61 1.67 -9.65
N SER A 60 -1.63 1.25 -10.45
CA SER A 60 -1.54 1.63 -11.86
C SER A 60 -2.34 0.66 -12.71
N ARG A 61 -3.59 0.99 -13.04
CA ARG A 61 -4.38 0.20 -13.99
C ARG A 61 -4.04 0.66 -15.41
N SER A 62 -3.38 -0.21 -16.17
CA SER A 62 -3.23 0.00 -17.61
C SER A 62 -4.52 -0.45 -18.28
N THR A 63 -5.39 0.50 -18.64
CA THR A 63 -6.50 0.25 -19.55
C THR A 63 -5.91 0.07 -20.95
N TYR A 64 -5.89 -1.17 -21.44
CA TYR A 64 -5.62 -1.49 -22.85
C TYR A 64 -6.86 -1.24 -23.70
#